data_AF-A0A8H7E8H5-F1
#
_entry.id   AF-A0A8H7E8H5-F1
#
_cell.length_a   1.000
_cell.length_b   1.000
_cell.length_c   1.000
_cell.angle_alpha   90.00
_cell.angle_beta   90.00
_cell.angle_gamma   90.00
#
_symmetry.space_group_name_H-M   'P 1'
#
loop_
_entity.id
_entity.type
_entity.pdbx_description
1 polymer ?
#
loop_
_entity_poly.entity_id
_entity_poly.type
_entity_poly.pdbx_seq_one_letter_code
_entity_poly.pdbx_strand_id
1 'polypeptide(L)'
;MAAVLRQTSEKPRRNGSKRKRSVNDERGKDSSTAKKTATEPAKRRHETDGDVDESIKHMDPGLLADHISKKIKRSFRDLSAVELGDKYLSQRIFSDTTNFDAPRSLQNLPLFLEHISDSKEDLSISGGDPGSPHTIVVAASGLRAADVTRSLRIYQSPDSAVAKLFAKHIKLPEAVDYVKRTKIGIGIGTPQRLLDLLEKDVLRTKKLKRIVIDGSHLDQKKRSVFDMKELLDPLTELLSTPPIKERLDAEGRRCSVYVF
;
A
#
# COMPACT_ATOMS: atom_id res chain seq x y z
N MET A 1 48.03 13.00 52.86
CA MET A 1 48.66 12.24 51.75
C MET A 1 48.03 12.67 50.42
N ALA A 2 48.73 12.36 49.31
CA ALA A 2 48.39 12.57 47.89
C ALA A 2 46.90 12.49 47.48
N ALA A 3 46.44 13.11 46.38
CA ALA A 3 47.06 14.10 45.48
C ALA A 3 45.96 14.83 44.69
N VAL A 4 46.25 16.06 44.24
CA VAL A 4 45.37 16.87 43.38
C VAL A 4 46.02 16.95 41.99
N LEU A 5 45.25 16.72 40.92
CA LEU A 5 45.62 17.15 39.57
C LEU A 5 44.53 18.05 38.98
N ARG A 6 44.90 19.32 38.76
CA ARG A 6 44.27 20.20 37.76
C ARG A 6 45.11 20.10 36.49
N GLN A 7 44.47 20.16 35.31
CA GLN A 7 45.09 20.71 34.10
C GLN A 7 44.02 21.10 33.08
N THR A 8 43.80 22.41 32.92
CA THR A 8 43.40 23.03 31.65
C THR A 8 43.93 24.46 31.63
N SER A 9 44.92 24.71 30.78
CA SER A 9 45.43 26.04 30.48
C SER A 9 46.22 25.98 29.18
N GLU A 10 45.75 26.63 28.11
CA GLU A 10 46.59 27.50 27.27
C GLU A 10 45.83 28.22 26.13
N LYS A 11 46.24 29.46 25.94
CA LYS A 11 46.12 30.38 24.79
C LYS A 11 47.27 31.41 24.99
N PRO A 12 47.68 32.25 24.02
CA PRO A 12 47.69 32.09 22.55
C PRO A 12 49.03 32.55 21.89
N ARG A 13 49.26 32.21 20.61
CA ARG A 13 50.25 32.89 19.70
C ARG A 13 49.72 32.83 18.24
N ARG A 14 49.91 33.75 17.28
CA ARG A 14 50.17 35.22 17.15
C ARG A 14 51.28 35.53 16.10
N ASN A 15 51.06 36.57 15.29
CA ASN A 15 51.87 37.15 14.17
C ASN A 15 51.68 36.52 12.78
N GLY A 16 51.57 37.28 11.67
CA GLY A 16 51.35 38.75 11.54
C GLY A 16 51.78 39.36 10.18
N SER A 17 51.53 40.67 10.00
CA SER A 17 52.14 41.60 8.99
C SER A 17 51.56 41.61 7.56
N LYS A 18 51.29 42.75 6.85
CA LYS A 18 51.30 44.21 7.17
C LYS A 18 50.61 45.07 6.06
N ARG A 19 49.92 46.16 6.46
CA ARG A 19 49.82 47.52 5.80
C ARG A 19 49.10 47.64 4.43
N LYS A 20 48.51 48.78 4.01
CA LYS A 20 48.31 50.16 4.58
C LYS A 20 47.12 50.86 3.86
N ARG A 21 46.31 51.66 4.59
CA ARG A 21 45.85 53.07 4.38
C ARG A 21 45.85 53.69 2.94
N SER A 22 44.93 54.57 2.49
CA SER A 22 43.79 55.30 3.14
C SER A 22 43.09 56.35 2.22
N VAL A 23 41.93 56.90 2.65
CA VAL A 23 41.29 58.22 2.31
C VAL A 23 40.30 58.31 1.10
N ASN A 24 39.17 59.02 1.35
CA ASN A 24 38.17 59.76 0.51
C ASN A 24 38.39 59.92 -1.02
N ASP A 25 37.37 60.20 -1.86
CA ASP A 25 36.13 60.98 -1.60
C ASP A 25 34.91 60.68 -2.52
N GLU A 26 33.75 61.19 -2.08
CA GLU A 26 32.48 61.54 -2.75
C GLU A 26 32.13 61.22 -4.25
N ARG A 27 31.00 60.50 -4.45
CA ARG A 27 29.76 60.85 -5.24
C ARG A 27 29.16 59.71 -6.09
N GLY A 28 27.82 59.59 -6.12
CA GLY A 28 27.11 58.94 -7.25
C GLY A 28 25.94 57.97 -6.98
N LYS A 29 24.88 58.42 -6.30
CA LYS A 29 23.46 58.01 -6.35
C LYS A 29 22.99 56.58 -6.79
N ASP A 30 22.09 56.05 -5.95
CA ASP A 30 20.83 55.36 -6.27
C ASP A 30 20.81 54.04 -7.07
N SER A 31 20.57 52.94 -6.36
CA SER A 31 19.42 52.05 -6.67
C SER A 31 18.97 51.26 -5.42
N SER A 32 17.68 50.91 -5.40
CA SER A 32 16.93 50.60 -4.18
C SER A 32 16.97 49.13 -3.73
N THR A 33 16.66 48.93 -2.44
CA THR A 33 16.65 47.65 -1.74
C THR A 33 15.53 46.71 -2.22
N ALA A 34 15.91 45.53 -2.73
CA ALA A 34 15.00 44.40 -2.93
C ALA A 34 15.34 43.25 -1.96
N LYS A 35 14.38 42.86 -1.11
CA LYS A 35 14.52 41.78 -0.13
C LYS A 35 14.72 40.44 -0.84
N LYS A 36 15.78 39.70 -0.48
CA LYS A 36 15.91 38.27 -0.80
C LYS A 36 14.95 37.46 0.07
N THR A 37 13.76 37.15 -0.45
CA THR A 37 12.88 36.14 0.15
C THR A 37 13.50 34.76 -0.03
N ALA A 38 13.51 33.97 1.04
CA ALA A 38 14.00 32.59 1.00
C ALA A 38 13.09 31.75 0.10
N THR A 39 13.68 31.03 -0.85
CA THR A 39 12.98 30.03 -1.66
C THR A 39 12.57 28.86 -0.77
N GLU A 40 11.26 28.62 -0.62
CA GLU A 40 10.76 27.42 0.02
C GLU A 40 11.27 26.15 -0.69
N PRO A 41 11.55 25.06 0.05
CA PRO A 41 11.92 23.79 -0.57
C PRO A 41 10.75 23.26 -1.40
N ALA A 42 11.00 22.97 -2.67
CA ALA A 42 10.00 22.51 -3.62
C ALA A 42 9.19 21.32 -3.06
N LYS A 43 7.87 21.50 -2.95
CA LYS A 43 6.93 20.42 -2.61
C LYS A 43 7.20 19.25 -3.56
N ARG A 44 7.61 18.10 -3.00
CA ARG A 44 7.74 16.85 -3.76
C ARG A 44 6.40 16.61 -4.46
N ARG A 45 6.39 16.63 -5.79
CA ARG A 45 5.19 16.30 -6.57
C ARG A 45 4.73 14.92 -6.10
N HIS A 46 3.48 14.84 -5.62
CA HIS A 46 2.81 13.55 -5.58
C HIS A 46 2.79 13.06 -7.03
N GLU A 47 3.34 11.87 -7.26
CA GLU A 47 3.14 11.16 -8.52
C GLU A 47 1.63 11.03 -8.71
N THR A 48 1.16 11.39 -9.90
CA THR A 48 -0.28 11.51 -10.20
C THR A 48 -1.00 10.21 -9.89
N ASP A 49 -2.22 10.32 -9.33
CA ASP A 49 -3.13 9.19 -9.14
C ASP A 49 -3.24 8.42 -10.47
N GLY A 50 -3.35 7.09 -10.37
CA GLY A 50 -3.44 6.22 -11.55
C GLY A 50 -4.70 6.51 -12.36
N ASP A 51 -4.76 5.94 -13.56
CA ASP A 51 -6.02 5.94 -14.31
C ASP A 51 -6.95 4.83 -13.79
N VAL A 52 -8.24 4.89 -14.13
CA VAL A 52 -9.24 3.92 -13.68
C VAL A 52 -9.83 3.20 -14.88
N ASP A 53 -9.72 1.87 -14.90
CA ASP A 53 -10.42 1.02 -15.87
C ASP A 53 -11.91 0.93 -15.51
N GLU A 54 -12.68 1.88 -16.02
CA GLU A 54 -14.14 1.96 -15.88
C GLU A 54 -14.89 0.73 -16.43
N SER A 55 -14.24 -0.17 -17.19
CA SER A 55 -14.90 -1.41 -17.65
C SER A 55 -15.12 -2.40 -16.51
N ILE A 56 -14.28 -2.38 -15.46
CA ILE A 56 -14.35 -3.32 -14.32
C ILE A 56 -15.70 -3.24 -13.60
N LYS A 57 -16.30 -2.06 -13.46
CA LYS A 57 -17.60 -1.89 -12.78
C LYS A 57 -18.78 -2.56 -13.50
N HIS A 58 -18.61 -2.87 -14.78
CA HIS A 58 -19.62 -3.49 -15.64
C HIS A 58 -19.42 -5.00 -15.82
N MET A 59 -18.42 -5.59 -15.17
CA MET A 59 -18.16 -7.03 -15.27
C MET A 59 -18.83 -7.78 -14.12
N ASP A 60 -19.77 -8.66 -14.47
CA ASP A 60 -20.29 -9.68 -13.55
C ASP A 60 -19.21 -10.72 -13.17
N PRO A 61 -19.44 -11.60 -12.18
CA PRO A 61 -18.48 -12.62 -11.76
C PRO A 61 -17.95 -13.55 -12.87
N GLY A 62 -18.75 -13.82 -13.90
CA GLY A 62 -18.34 -14.61 -15.07
C GLY A 62 -17.42 -13.81 -15.99
N LEU A 63 -17.81 -12.58 -16.31
CA LEU A 63 -17.00 -11.65 -17.11
C LEU A 63 -15.66 -11.32 -16.43
N LEU A 64 -15.63 -11.15 -15.10
CA LEU A 64 -14.40 -10.98 -14.30
C LEU A 64 -13.49 -12.21 -14.40
N ALA A 65 -14.03 -13.42 -14.21
CA ALA A 65 -13.26 -14.66 -14.32
C ALA A 65 -12.68 -14.85 -15.73
N ASP A 66 -13.45 -14.56 -16.77
CA ASP A 66 -13.02 -14.60 -18.18
C ASP A 66 -11.95 -13.54 -18.47
N HIS A 67 -12.13 -12.32 -17.97
CA HIS A 67 -11.17 -11.22 -18.12
C HIS A 67 -9.82 -11.59 -17.50
N ILE A 68 -9.82 -12.05 -16.25
CA ILE A 68 -8.60 -12.44 -15.53
C ILE A 68 -7.98 -13.69 -16.18
N SER A 69 -8.77 -14.66 -16.63
CA SER A 69 -8.26 -15.85 -17.35
C SER A 69 -7.57 -15.49 -18.67
N LYS A 70 -8.09 -14.50 -19.41
CA LYS A 70 -7.40 -13.94 -20.60
C LYS A 70 -6.07 -13.29 -20.23
N LYS A 71 -6.00 -12.58 -19.09
CA LYS A 71 -4.74 -11.98 -18.59
C LYS A 71 -3.73 -13.05 -18.17
N ILE A 72 -4.16 -14.10 -17.44
CA ILE A 72 -3.35 -15.27 -17.09
C ILE A 72 -2.78 -15.91 -18.36
N LYS A 73 -3.62 -16.34 -19.30
CA LYS A 73 -3.18 -16.98 -20.55
C LYS A 73 -2.19 -16.12 -21.36
N ARG A 74 -2.30 -14.79 -21.30
CA ARG A 74 -1.39 -13.86 -21.98
C ARG A 74 -0.03 -13.71 -21.27
N SER A 75 -0.01 -13.82 -19.94
CA SER A 75 1.17 -13.67 -19.07
C SER A 75 1.96 -14.97 -18.86
N PHE A 76 1.32 -16.13 -19.07
CA PHE A 76 1.88 -17.48 -18.88
C PHE A 76 1.77 -18.28 -20.18
N ARG A 77 2.46 -17.84 -21.24
CA ARG A 77 2.36 -18.45 -22.58
C ARG A 77 3.13 -19.77 -22.73
N ASP A 78 4.02 -19.99 -21.78
CA ASP A 78 4.95 -21.10 -21.62
C ASP A 78 4.35 -22.27 -20.83
N LEU A 79 3.25 -22.05 -20.09
CA LEU A 79 2.56 -23.08 -19.32
C LEU A 79 1.63 -23.94 -20.20
N SER A 80 1.54 -25.23 -19.86
CA SER A 80 0.60 -26.17 -20.47
C SER A 80 -0.85 -25.84 -20.13
N ALA A 81 -1.79 -26.47 -20.84
CA ALA A 81 -3.23 -26.31 -20.56
C ALA A 81 -3.62 -26.77 -19.14
N VAL A 82 -2.89 -27.72 -18.55
CA VAL A 82 -3.12 -28.20 -17.18
C VAL A 82 -2.65 -27.17 -16.16
N GLU A 83 -1.41 -26.69 -16.29
CA GLU A 83 -0.82 -25.67 -15.40
C GLU A 83 -1.55 -24.31 -15.47
N LEU A 84 -2.10 -23.97 -16.65
CA LEU A 84 -3.00 -22.83 -16.80
C LEU A 84 -4.34 -23.06 -16.07
N GLY A 85 -4.85 -24.29 -16.10
CA GLY A 85 -6.05 -24.71 -15.38
C GLY A 85 -5.95 -24.46 -13.87
N ASP A 86 -4.82 -24.83 -13.27
CA ASP A 86 -4.54 -24.63 -11.83
C ASP A 86 -4.43 -23.15 -11.43
N LYS A 87 -4.18 -22.24 -12.38
CA LYS A 87 -4.12 -20.80 -12.16
C LYS A 87 -5.45 -20.08 -12.39
N TYR A 88 -6.40 -20.67 -13.11
CA TYR A 88 -7.67 -20.00 -13.42
C TYR A 88 -8.56 -19.86 -12.18
N LEU A 89 -9.10 -18.66 -11.99
CA LEU A 89 -9.96 -18.33 -10.86
C LEU A 89 -11.42 -18.62 -11.22
N SER A 90 -12.05 -19.52 -10.45
CA SER A 90 -13.46 -19.86 -10.64
C SER A 90 -14.37 -18.64 -10.39
N GLN A 91 -15.32 -18.39 -11.30
CA GLN A 91 -16.34 -17.33 -11.15
C GLN A 91 -17.06 -17.36 -9.78
N ARG A 92 -17.14 -18.53 -9.14
CA ARG A 92 -17.82 -18.73 -7.84
C ARG A 92 -17.20 -17.96 -6.67
N ILE A 93 -15.91 -17.60 -6.75
CA ILE A 93 -15.20 -16.89 -5.67
C ILE A 93 -15.48 -15.38 -5.70
N PHE A 94 -15.85 -14.85 -6.87
CA PHE A 94 -16.15 -13.44 -7.06
C PHE A 94 -17.58 -13.12 -6.63
N SER A 95 -17.75 -12.02 -5.91
CA SER A 95 -19.06 -11.41 -5.68
C SER A 95 -19.41 -10.46 -6.81
N ASP A 96 -20.69 -10.40 -7.14
CA ASP A 96 -21.20 -9.40 -8.06
C ASP A 96 -21.13 -8.01 -7.41
N THR A 97 -20.61 -7.04 -8.15
CA THR A 97 -20.44 -5.64 -7.72
C THR A 97 -20.91 -4.66 -8.79
N THR A 98 -21.65 -5.15 -9.80
CA THR A 98 -22.25 -4.33 -10.87
C THR A 98 -23.33 -3.39 -10.34
N ASN A 99 -23.87 -3.66 -9.15
CA ASN A 99 -24.80 -2.80 -8.41
C ASN A 99 -24.14 -1.63 -7.65
N PHE A 100 -22.83 -1.43 -7.79
CA PHE A 100 -22.11 -0.27 -7.26
C PHE A 100 -21.82 0.72 -8.41
N ASP A 101 -22.71 1.70 -8.59
CA ASP A 101 -22.69 2.62 -9.72
C ASP A 101 -21.51 3.61 -9.73
N ALA A 102 -20.92 3.88 -8.56
CA ALA A 102 -19.89 4.90 -8.43
C ALA A 102 -18.56 4.47 -9.11
N PRO A 103 -17.81 5.41 -9.72
CA PRO A 103 -16.51 5.13 -10.32
C PRO A 103 -15.57 4.40 -9.37
N ARG A 104 -14.73 3.49 -9.88
CA ARG A 104 -13.80 2.67 -9.08
C ARG A 104 -12.52 3.43 -8.71
N SER A 105 -12.67 4.70 -8.36
CA SER A 105 -11.57 5.60 -8.00
C SER A 105 -11.21 5.49 -6.51
N LEU A 106 -9.98 5.87 -6.14
CA LEU A 106 -9.49 5.78 -4.76
C LEU A 106 -10.37 6.52 -3.73
N GLN A 107 -11.05 7.57 -4.19
CA GLN A 107 -11.94 8.41 -3.40
C GLN A 107 -13.25 7.69 -3.04
N ASN A 108 -13.69 6.76 -3.89
CA ASN A 108 -14.91 5.96 -3.70
C ASN A 108 -14.66 4.61 -3.02
N LEU A 109 -13.39 4.19 -2.86
CA LEU A 109 -13.05 2.94 -2.16
C LEU A 109 -13.66 2.81 -0.75
N PRO A 110 -13.73 3.86 0.09
CA PRO A 110 -14.39 3.76 1.39
C PRO A 110 -15.89 3.44 1.25
N LEU A 111 -16.60 4.10 0.33
CA LEU A 111 -18.02 3.85 0.03
C LEU A 111 -18.24 2.44 -0.53
N PHE A 112 -17.32 1.95 -1.35
CA PHE A 112 -17.35 0.57 -1.85
C PHE A 112 -17.19 -0.44 -0.71
N LEU A 113 -16.29 -0.21 0.25
CA LEU A 113 -16.16 -1.09 1.41
C LEU A 113 -17.43 -1.09 2.27
N GLU A 114 -18.09 0.05 2.44
CA GLU A 114 -19.38 0.16 3.15
C GLU A 114 -20.49 -0.60 2.41
N HIS A 115 -20.54 -0.52 1.08
CA HIS A 115 -21.50 -1.24 0.23
C HIS A 115 -21.36 -2.78 0.31
N ILE A 116 -20.14 -3.29 0.52
CA ILE A 116 -19.85 -4.73 0.63
C ILE A 116 -19.73 -5.23 2.09
N SER A 117 -20.09 -4.39 3.08
CA SER A 117 -20.06 -4.74 4.50
C SER A 117 -21.44 -4.76 5.13
N ASP A 118 -21.57 -5.56 6.20
CA ASP A 118 -22.83 -5.69 6.96
C ASP A 118 -23.21 -4.36 7.65
N SER A 119 -22.21 -3.57 8.03
CA SER A 119 -22.32 -2.23 8.60
C SER A 119 -21.04 -1.42 8.33
N LYS A 120 -21.08 -0.11 8.55
CA LYS A 120 -19.88 0.77 8.51
C LYS A 120 -18.97 0.49 9.72
N GLU A 121 -19.59 0.20 10.85
CA GLU A 121 -18.97 -0.07 12.15
C GLU A 121 -18.14 -1.36 12.09
N ASP A 122 -18.62 -2.39 11.36
CA ASP A 122 -17.91 -3.66 11.08
C ASP A 122 -16.52 -3.45 10.47
N LEU A 123 -16.32 -2.38 9.69
CA LEU A 123 -15.01 -2.07 9.10
C LEU A 123 -13.99 -1.57 10.13
N SER A 124 -14.47 -1.14 11.30
CA SER A 124 -13.68 -0.55 12.39
C SER A 124 -13.48 -1.51 13.58
N ILE A 125 -13.95 -2.76 13.46
CA ILE A 125 -13.89 -3.80 14.50
C ILE A 125 -13.04 -4.97 14.00
N SER A 126 -11.91 -5.23 14.66
CA SER A 126 -11.00 -6.32 14.27
C SER A 126 -11.52 -7.70 14.66
N GLY A 127 -10.88 -8.75 14.13
CA GLY A 127 -11.19 -10.15 14.45
C GLY A 127 -10.93 -10.59 15.89
N GLY A 128 -10.57 -9.68 16.81
CA GLY A 128 -10.21 -9.92 18.21
C GLY A 128 -8.75 -10.34 18.39
N ASP A 129 -8.32 -11.35 17.63
CA ASP A 129 -6.95 -11.86 17.63
C ASP A 129 -5.99 -10.96 16.82
N PRO A 130 -4.73 -10.78 17.26
CA PRO A 130 -3.69 -10.18 16.44
C PRO A 130 -3.53 -10.88 15.08
N GLY A 131 -3.13 -10.12 14.07
CA GLY A 131 -2.87 -10.61 12.72
C GLY A 131 -4.09 -11.19 11.99
N SER A 132 -5.32 -10.98 12.48
CA SER A 132 -6.55 -11.62 11.98
C SER A 132 -7.53 -10.63 11.33
N PRO A 133 -7.20 -10.07 10.14
CA PRO A 133 -8.06 -9.10 9.44
C PRO A 133 -9.39 -9.71 9.01
N HIS A 134 -10.44 -8.89 9.01
CA HIS A 134 -11.70 -9.20 8.32
C HIS A 134 -11.63 -8.85 6.83
N THR A 135 -10.73 -7.94 6.43
CA THR A 135 -10.58 -7.50 5.04
C THR A 135 -9.12 -7.37 4.65
N ILE A 136 -8.76 -7.99 3.52
CA ILE A 136 -7.47 -7.78 2.85
C ILE A 136 -7.72 -6.97 1.59
N VAL A 137 -6.93 -5.92 1.36
CA VAL A 137 -6.93 -5.15 0.10
C VAL A 137 -5.60 -5.37 -0.62
N VAL A 138 -5.68 -5.89 -1.83
CA VAL A 138 -4.53 -6.18 -2.70
C VAL A 138 -4.34 -5.04 -3.68
N ALA A 139 -3.19 -4.38 -3.63
CA ALA A 139 -2.84 -3.24 -4.49
C ALA A 139 -1.63 -3.54 -5.37
N ALA A 140 -1.58 -2.94 -6.56
CA ALA A 140 -0.56 -3.21 -7.57
C ALA A 140 0.87 -2.74 -7.19
N SER A 141 1.03 -1.88 -6.18
CA SER A 141 2.36 -1.42 -5.75
C SER A 141 2.36 -0.96 -4.28
N GLY A 142 3.54 -0.87 -3.68
CA GLY A 142 3.71 -0.28 -2.34
C GLY A 142 3.44 1.23 -2.27
N LEU A 143 3.39 1.94 -3.41
CA LEU A 143 2.91 3.33 -3.46
C LEU A 143 1.39 3.34 -3.35
N ARG A 144 0.70 2.65 -4.27
CA ARG A 144 -0.76 2.55 -4.29
C ARG A 144 -1.32 1.96 -2.99
N ALA A 145 -0.68 0.94 -2.43
CA ALA A 145 -1.03 0.38 -1.12
C ALA A 145 -0.96 1.44 0.00
N ALA A 146 -0.02 2.40 -0.05
CA ALA A 146 0.04 3.49 0.90
C ALA A 146 -1.10 4.50 0.70
N ASP A 147 -1.50 4.76 -0.54
CA ASP A 147 -2.60 5.67 -0.89
C ASP A 147 -3.96 5.08 -0.48
N VAL A 148 -4.20 3.81 -0.83
CA VAL A 148 -5.30 2.97 -0.31
C VAL A 148 -5.32 2.97 1.22
N THR A 149 -4.17 2.75 1.89
CA THR A 149 -4.12 2.82 3.36
C THR A 149 -4.58 4.18 3.88
N ARG A 150 -4.18 5.30 3.25
CA ARG A 150 -4.59 6.65 3.69
C ARG A 150 -6.10 6.86 3.51
N SER A 151 -6.67 6.44 2.38
CA SER A 151 -8.12 6.48 2.11
C SER A 151 -8.91 5.71 3.19
N LEU A 152 -8.43 4.51 3.54
CA LEU A 152 -9.10 3.63 4.51
C LEU A 152 -8.82 3.93 5.99
N ARG A 153 -8.00 4.94 6.33
CA ARG A 153 -7.70 5.29 7.74
C ARG A 153 -8.94 5.70 8.55
N ILE A 154 -10.04 6.08 7.90
CA ILE A 154 -11.28 6.43 8.58
C ILE A 154 -11.88 5.26 9.39
N TYR A 155 -11.51 4.02 9.05
CA TYR A 155 -11.92 2.80 9.77
C TYR A 155 -10.91 2.35 10.85
N GLN A 156 -9.88 3.15 11.14
CA GLN A 156 -8.92 2.81 12.18
C GLN A 156 -9.48 3.13 13.57
N SER A 157 -9.48 2.14 14.45
CA SER A 157 -9.83 2.29 15.88
C SER A 157 -8.67 1.83 16.78
N PRO A 158 -8.70 2.10 18.11
CA PRO A 158 -7.66 1.66 19.03
C PRO A 158 -7.43 0.13 19.02
N ASP A 159 -8.50 -0.64 18.77
CA ASP A 159 -8.48 -2.10 18.72
C ASP A 159 -8.57 -2.66 17.28
N SER A 160 -8.51 -1.82 16.24
CA SER A 160 -8.55 -2.23 14.84
C SER A 160 -7.64 -1.38 13.97
N ALA A 161 -6.45 -1.89 13.68
CA ALA A 161 -5.50 -1.23 12.81
C ALA A 161 -5.87 -1.37 11.32
N VAL A 162 -5.64 -0.29 10.58
CA VAL A 162 -5.59 -0.27 9.11
C VAL A 162 -4.11 -0.40 8.71
N ALA A 163 -3.70 -1.62 8.39
CA ALA A 163 -2.31 -2.07 8.37
C ALA A 163 -1.64 -1.99 6.99
N LYS A 164 -0.36 -1.61 6.97
CA LYS A 164 0.50 -1.60 5.77
C LYS A 164 1.29 -2.90 5.66
N LEU A 165 0.93 -3.74 4.71
CA LEU A 165 1.49 -5.07 4.47
C LEU A 165 2.21 -5.12 3.11
N PHE A 166 3.17 -4.21 2.87
CA PHE A 166 3.92 -4.14 1.60
C PHE A 166 5.41 -3.82 1.81
N ALA A 167 6.24 -4.21 0.83
CA ALA A 167 7.66 -3.92 0.79
C ALA A 167 7.93 -2.47 0.31
N LYS A 168 8.36 -1.58 1.21
CA LYS A 168 8.95 -0.27 0.84
C LYS A 168 10.00 0.20 1.85
N HIS A 169 9.60 0.32 3.11
CA HIS A 169 10.52 0.66 4.23
C HIS A 169 10.35 -0.28 5.44
N ILE A 170 9.53 -1.33 5.30
CA ILE A 170 9.28 -2.34 6.33
C ILE A 170 9.78 -3.68 5.78
N LYS A 171 10.83 -4.22 6.41
CA LYS A 171 11.38 -5.55 6.08
C LYS A 171 10.40 -6.65 6.49
N LEU A 172 10.54 -7.85 5.92
CA LEU A 172 9.63 -8.95 6.26
C LEU A 172 9.62 -9.30 7.78
N PRO A 173 10.77 -9.36 8.51
CA PRO A 173 10.74 -9.60 9.95
C PRO A 173 9.99 -8.52 10.75
N GLU A 174 10.20 -7.24 10.41
CA GLU A 174 9.50 -6.11 11.04
C GLU A 174 7.99 -6.16 10.79
N ALA A 175 7.57 -6.60 9.60
CA ALA A 175 6.16 -6.81 9.26
C ALA A 175 5.59 -8.03 10.01
N VAL A 176 6.33 -9.14 10.10
CA VAL A 176 5.97 -10.33 10.88
C VAL A 176 5.74 -9.98 12.34
N ASP A 177 6.66 -9.24 12.97
CA ASP A 177 6.53 -8.82 14.36
C ASP A 177 5.38 -7.83 14.57
N TYR A 178 5.10 -6.97 13.57
CA TYR A 178 3.98 -6.03 13.61
C TYR A 178 2.63 -6.77 13.55
N VAL A 179 2.49 -7.71 12.61
CA VAL A 179 1.27 -8.51 12.44
C VAL A 179 1.00 -9.37 13.69
N LYS A 180 2.03 -10.02 14.26
CA LYS A 180 1.91 -10.84 15.49
C LYS A 180 1.36 -10.10 16.71
N ARG A 181 1.64 -8.79 16.85
CA ARG A 181 1.25 -8.00 18.04
C ARG A 181 0.05 -7.08 17.84
N THR A 182 -0.39 -6.88 16.59
CA THR A 182 -1.38 -5.86 16.25
C THR A 182 -2.72 -6.51 15.89
N LYS A 183 -3.81 -6.06 16.54
CA LYS A 183 -5.17 -6.32 16.06
C LYS A 183 -5.39 -5.55 14.76
N ILE A 184 -5.57 -6.25 13.66
CA ILE A 184 -5.77 -5.66 12.33
C ILE A 184 -7.22 -5.92 11.93
N GLY A 185 -7.94 -4.90 11.46
CA GLY A 185 -9.22 -5.06 10.78
C GLY A 185 -9.03 -5.17 9.27
N ILE A 186 -8.36 -4.16 8.71
CA ILE A 186 -8.06 -4.06 7.27
C ILE A 186 -6.55 -4.15 7.05
N GLY A 187 -6.09 -5.14 6.30
CA GLY A 187 -4.70 -5.26 5.86
C GLY A 187 -4.53 -4.89 4.38
N ILE A 188 -3.64 -3.96 4.06
CA ILE A 188 -3.43 -3.47 2.69
C ILE A 188 -2.01 -3.82 2.22
N GLY A 189 -1.87 -4.60 1.15
CA GLY A 189 -0.58 -5.12 0.71
C GLY A 189 -0.44 -5.36 -0.79
N THR A 190 0.76 -5.72 -1.20
CA THR A 190 1.02 -6.30 -2.54
C THR A 190 0.86 -7.82 -2.48
N PRO A 191 0.50 -8.51 -3.59
CA PRO A 191 0.23 -9.95 -3.57
C PRO A 191 1.34 -10.76 -2.89
N GLN A 192 2.60 -10.58 -3.31
CA GLN A 192 3.75 -11.28 -2.73
C GLN A 192 3.88 -11.06 -1.22
N ARG A 193 3.73 -9.82 -0.71
CA ARG A 193 3.92 -9.58 0.73
C ARG A 193 2.78 -10.15 1.57
N LEU A 194 1.57 -10.24 1.01
CA LEU A 194 0.45 -10.90 1.68
C LEU A 194 0.70 -12.41 1.75
N LEU A 195 1.21 -13.00 0.66
CA LEU A 195 1.66 -14.40 0.62
C LEU A 195 2.79 -14.67 1.63
N ASP A 196 3.87 -13.86 1.62
CA ASP A 196 5.00 -13.97 2.57
C ASP A 196 4.51 -14.00 4.04
N LEU A 197 3.48 -13.22 4.38
CA LEU A 197 2.95 -13.11 5.75
C LEU A 197 1.97 -14.25 6.10
N LEU A 198 1.32 -14.84 5.09
CA LEU A 198 0.49 -16.04 5.25
C LEU A 198 1.38 -17.28 5.46
N GLU A 199 2.43 -17.44 4.67
CA GLU A 199 3.43 -18.52 4.81
C GLU A 199 4.17 -18.52 6.16
N LYS A 200 4.31 -17.34 6.80
CA LYS A 200 4.89 -17.21 8.15
C LYS A 200 3.88 -17.45 9.27
N ASP A 201 2.65 -17.86 8.96
CA ASP A 201 1.53 -18.09 9.89
C ASP A 201 1.28 -16.89 10.84
N VAL A 202 1.43 -15.68 10.31
CA VAL A 202 1.12 -14.44 11.04
C VAL A 202 -0.14 -13.77 10.54
N LEU A 203 -0.38 -13.82 9.22
CA LEU A 203 -1.60 -13.28 8.61
C LEU A 203 -2.69 -14.35 8.64
N ARG A 204 -3.50 -14.34 9.69
CA ARG A 204 -4.49 -15.38 9.97
C ARG A 204 -5.79 -15.14 9.20
N THR A 205 -6.25 -16.15 8.48
CA THR A 205 -7.47 -16.05 7.66
C THR A 205 -8.76 -16.36 8.44
N LYS A 206 -8.70 -16.88 9.67
CA LYS A 206 -9.87 -17.37 10.44
C LYS A 206 -11.05 -16.38 10.53
N LYS A 207 -10.77 -15.08 10.48
CA LYS A 207 -11.76 -13.98 10.56
C LYS A 207 -11.97 -13.24 9.23
N LEU A 208 -11.27 -13.62 8.16
CA LEU A 208 -11.30 -12.98 6.86
C LEU A 208 -12.68 -13.14 6.18
N LYS A 209 -13.43 -12.05 6.05
CA LYS A 209 -14.71 -11.96 5.34
C LYS A 209 -14.53 -11.58 3.85
N ARG A 210 -13.53 -10.73 3.54
CA ARG A 210 -13.41 -10.03 2.24
C ARG A 210 -11.97 -9.99 1.74
N ILE A 211 -11.75 -10.32 0.48
CA ILE A 211 -10.53 -9.97 -0.27
C ILE A 211 -10.93 -8.98 -1.36
N VAL A 212 -10.36 -7.78 -1.33
CA VAL A 212 -10.63 -6.72 -2.32
C VAL A 212 -9.40 -6.53 -3.18
N ILE A 213 -9.55 -6.66 -4.49
CA ILE A 213 -8.46 -6.48 -5.45
C ILE A 213 -8.65 -5.10 -6.10
N ASP A 214 -7.71 -4.17 -5.90
CA ASP A 214 -7.63 -2.85 -6.54
C ASP A 214 -7.24 -3.05 -8.02
N GLY A 215 -8.21 -3.52 -8.80
CA GLY A 215 -8.05 -4.08 -10.13
C GLY A 215 -8.35 -3.08 -11.25
N SER A 216 -9.21 -2.11 -10.98
CA SER A 216 -9.48 -0.97 -11.86
C SER A 216 -8.31 0.03 -11.90
N HIS A 217 -7.48 0.12 -10.85
CA HIS A 217 -6.34 1.04 -10.84
C HIS A 217 -5.27 0.65 -11.88
N LEU A 218 -5.01 1.58 -12.79
CA LEU A 218 -3.98 1.50 -13.81
C LEU A 218 -2.77 2.37 -13.45
N ASP A 219 -1.57 1.78 -13.50
CA ASP A 219 -0.32 2.53 -13.31
C ASP A 219 -0.05 3.54 -14.46
N GLN A 220 1.04 4.30 -14.34
CA GLN A 220 1.48 5.27 -15.36
C GLN A 220 1.72 4.65 -16.76
N LYS A 221 1.83 3.32 -16.86
CA LYS A 221 1.97 2.55 -18.11
C LYS A 221 0.65 1.87 -18.53
N LYS A 222 -0.48 2.25 -17.93
CA LYS A 222 -1.82 1.69 -18.15
C LYS A 222 -1.91 0.18 -17.81
N ARG A 223 -1.23 -0.26 -16.75
CA ARG A 223 -1.23 -1.66 -16.29
C ARG A 223 -1.96 -1.81 -14.95
N SER A 224 -2.92 -2.73 -14.89
CA SER A 224 -3.56 -3.16 -13.64
C SER A 224 -2.71 -4.19 -12.88
N VAL A 225 -3.15 -4.57 -11.68
CA VAL A 225 -2.59 -5.74 -10.95
C VAL A 225 -2.66 -7.05 -11.76
N PHE A 226 -3.59 -7.16 -12.72
CA PHE A 226 -3.74 -8.33 -13.59
C PHE A 226 -2.83 -8.28 -14.84
N ASP A 227 -2.21 -7.15 -15.17
CA ASP A 227 -1.39 -7.02 -16.39
C ASP A 227 0.09 -7.38 -16.19
N MET A 228 0.54 -7.49 -14.94
CA MET A 228 1.94 -7.73 -14.55
C MET A 228 2.10 -9.17 -14.04
N LYS A 229 2.95 -10.00 -14.68
CA LYS A 229 3.16 -11.40 -14.27
C LYS A 229 3.65 -11.47 -12.83
N GLU A 230 4.56 -10.58 -12.45
CA GLU A 230 5.14 -10.44 -11.11
C GLU A 230 4.14 -10.09 -10.00
N LEU A 231 2.89 -9.72 -10.36
CA LEU A 231 1.79 -9.51 -9.42
C LEU A 231 0.69 -10.58 -9.57
N LEU A 232 0.37 -10.96 -10.81
CA LEU A 232 -0.65 -11.95 -11.11
C LEU A 232 -0.28 -13.35 -10.63
N ASP A 233 1.00 -13.73 -10.72
CA ASP A 233 1.52 -15.03 -10.26
C ASP A 233 1.26 -15.21 -8.74
N PRO A 234 1.82 -14.37 -7.84
CA PRO A 234 1.52 -14.43 -6.41
C PRO A 234 0.06 -14.09 -6.05
N LEU A 235 -0.70 -13.41 -6.90
CA LEU A 235 -2.15 -13.21 -6.69
C LEU A 235 -2.94 -14.51 -6.90
N THR A 236 -2.67 -15.25 -7.99
CA THR A 236 -3.29 -16.56 -8.21
C THR A 236 -2.90 -17.56 -7.12
N GLU A 237 -1.63 -17.54 -6.70
CA GLU A 237 -1.13 -18.37 -5.61
C GLU A 237 -1.79 -18.02 -4.27
N LEU A 238 -1.83 -16.73 -3.90
CA LEU A 238 -2.50 -16.24 -2.68
C LEU A 238 -3.94 -16.76 -2.57
N LEU A 239 -4.73 -16.62 -3.65
CA LEU A 239 -6.13 -17.05 -3.68
C LEU A 239 -6.30 -18.58 -3.63
N SER A 240 -5.31 -19.33 -4.15
CA SER A 240 -5.31 -20.79 -4.15
C SER A 240 -4.69 -21.42 -2.89
N THR A 241 -4.04 -20.65 -2.02
CA THR A 241 -3.48 -21.17 -0.75
C THR A 241 -4.56 -21.84 0.12
N PRO A 242 -4.30 -22.97 0.78
CA PRO A 242 -5.32 -23.69 1.56
C PRO A 242 -6.08 -22.80 2.57
N PRO A 243 -5.43 -21.94 3.39
CA PRO A 243 -6.14 -21.12 4.38
C PRO A 243 -7.08 -20.06 3.80
N ILE A 244 -6.91 -19.69 2.52
CA ILE A 244 -7.81 -18.78 1.80
C ILE A 244 -8.85 -19.59 1.02
N LYS A 245 -8.41 -20.60 0.25
CA LYS A 245 -9.27 -21.46 -0.56
C LYS A 245 -10.36 -22.14 0.27
N GLU A 246 -10.03 -22.71 1.43
CA GLU A 246 -11.00 -23.30 2.36
C GLU A 246 -12.11 -22.33 2.78
N ARG A 247 -11.86 -21.01 2.78
CA ARG A 247 -12.86 -19.99 3.13
C ARG A 247 -13.71 -19.52 1.95
N LEU A 248 -13.13 -19.54 0.75
CA LEU A 248 -13.83 -19.24 -0.50
C LEU A 248 -14.76 -20.40 -0.89
N ASP A 249 -14.31 -21.65 -0.69
CA ASP A 249 -15.03 -22.88 -1.02
C ASP A 249 -16.01 -23.31 0.10
N ALA A 250 -15.90 -22.77 1.32
CA ALA A 250 -16.79 -23.11 2.44
C ALA A 250 -18.26 -22.81 2.13
N GLU A 251 -19.14 -23.74 2.53
CA GLU A 251 -20.59 -23.53 2.51
C GLU A 251 -20.98 -22.23 3.23
N GLY A 252 -21.81 -21.41 2.56
CA GLY A 252 -22.16 -20.07 3.00
C GLY A 252 -21.12 -18.97 2.70
N ARG A 253 -20.05 -19.25 1.93
CA ARG A 253 -19.00 -18.29 1.51
C ARG A 253 -18.43 -17.47 2.67
N ARG A 254 -17.67 -18.13 3.55
CA ARG A 254 -17.02 -17.50 4.72
C ARG A 254 -16.02 -16.39 4.37
N CYS A 255 -15.57 -16.35 3.12
CA CYS A 255 -14.88 -15.23 2.50
C CYS A 255 -15.40 -15.04 1.07
N SER A 256 -15.30 -13.84 0.52
CA SER A 256 -15.56 -13.57 -0.91
C SER A 256 -14.54 -12.61 -1.51
N VAL A 257 -14.30 -12.73 -2.81
CA VAL A 257 -13.42 -11.85 -3.59
C VAL A 257 -14.24 -10.77 -4.28
N TYR A 258 -13.77 -9.53 -4.17
CA TYR A 258 -14.36 -8.36 -4.79
C TYR A 258 -13.28 -7.72 -5.65
N VAL A 259 -13.57 -7.43 -6.91
CA VAL A 259 -12.68 -6.59 -7.74
C VAL A 259 -13.19 -5.16 -7.63
N PHE A 260 -12.34 -4.26 -7.15
CA PHE A 260 -12.57 -2.82 -7.10
C PHE A 260 -12.05 -2.18 -8.38
#